data_AF-A0A7V4A8C2-F1
#
_entry.id   AF-A0A7V4A8C2-F1
#
_cell.length_a   1.000
_cell.length_b   1.000
_cell.length_c   1.000
_cell.angle_alpha   90.00
_cell.angle_beta   90.00
_cell.angle_gamma   90.00
#
_symmetry.space_group_name_H-M   'P 1'
#
loop_
_entity.id
_entity.type
_entity.pdbx_description
1 polymer ?
#
loop_
_entity_poly.entity_id
_entity_poly.type
_entity_poly.pdbx_seq_one_letter_code
_entity_poly.pdbx_strand_id
1 'polypeptide(L)'
;MTEIIKIALFSSVLFTFIFQISAIIKKSRETIEKMRDSEELSFVSYLIKEDLSKSIKTSIIDGKVQIYGFMMSLSEEKNDSEWGIVGECKDGVAMVFNLNPQNQIFVLKEDKTVESKKVIMKQKVGKNLFKVWFPDCEGLEEGKVIFSDFYRVNWYSENGKIYREVERYYEGKSAKSKFFVSKGKIEAGGKKIEIKINSTSISFEIP
;
A
#
# COMPACT_ATOMS: atom_id res chain seq x y z
N MET A 1 -10.35 -65.09 -35.54
CA MET A 1 -9.15 -64.23 -35.70
C MET A 1 -9.54 -62.78 -35.94
N THR A 2 -10.42 -62.49 -36.91
CA THR A 2 -10.90 -61.12 -37.25
C THR A 2 -11.60 -60.39 -36.09
N GLU A 3 -12.43 -61.07 -35.30
CA GLU A 3 -13.11 -60.46 -34.13
C GLU A 3 -12.13 -60.06 -33.02
N ILE A 4 -11.06 -60.84 -32.80
CA ILE A 4 -10.02 -60.52 -31.82
C ILE A 4 -9.24 -59.27 -32.26
N ILE A 5 -8.97 -59.14 -33.57
CA ILE A 5 -8.32 -57.96 -34.15
C ILE A 5 -9.21 -56.72 -33.98
N LYS A 6 -10.53 -56.84 -34.20
CA LYS A 6 -11.48 -55.73 -33.98
C LYS A 6 -11.54 -55.29 -32.52
N ILE A 7 -11.58 -56.23 -31.57
CA ILE A 7 -11.58 -55.92 -30.14
C ILE A 7 -10.27 -55.24 -29.75
N ALA A 8 -9.12 -55.75 -30.21
CA ALA A 8 -7.82 -55.15 -29.93
C ALA A 8 -7.71 -53.72 -30.49
N LEU A 9 -8.18 -53.48 -31.71
CA LEU A 9 -8.23 -52.15 -32.31
C LEU A 9 -9.15 -51.21 -31.51
N PHE A 10 -10.36 -51.64 -31.20
CA PHE A 10 -11.30 -50.85 -30.40
C PHE A 10 -10.71 -50.48 -29.02
N SER A 11 -10.13 -51.46 -28.32
CA SER A 11 -9.46 -51.23 -27.04
C SER A 11 -8.29 -50.25 -27.18
N SER A 12 -7.45 -50.38 -28.20
CA SER A 12 -6.30 -49.48 -28.40
C SER A 12 -6.73 -48.03 -28.67
N VAL A 13 -7.79 -47.83 -29.46
CA VAL A 13 -8.39 -46.51 -29.71
C VAL A 13 -8.99 -45.95 -28.42
N LEU A 14 -9.74 -46.76 -27.66
CA LEU A 14 -10.32 -46.36 -26.38
C LEU A 14 -9.24 -45.95 -25.37
N PHE A 15 -8.16 -46.73 -25.24
CA PHE A 15 -7.04 -46.40 -24.36
C PHE A 15 -6.33 -45.11 -24.78
N THR A 16 -6.12 -44.92 -26.08
CA THR A 16 -5.53 -43.67 -26.61
C THR A 16 -6.43 -42.48 -26.31
N PHE A 17 -7.74 -42.63 -26.46
CA PHE A 17 -8.73 -41.60 -26.16
C PHE A 17 -8.74 -41.22 -24.67
N ILE A 18 -8.73 -42.21 -23.76
CA ILE A 18 -8.65 -41.98 -22.31
C ILE A 18 -7.35 -41.25 -21.94
N PHE A 19 -6.22 -41.64 -22.55
CA PHE A 19 -4.93 -41.00 -22.29
C PHE A 19 -4.91 -39.55 -22.78
N GLN A 20 -5.46 -39.28 -23.97
CA GLN A 20 -5.59 -37.93 -24.51
C GLN A 20 -6.49 -37.05 -23.64
N ILE A 21 -7.64 -37.56 -23.19
CA ILE A 21 -8.53 -36.84 -22.25
C ILE A 21 -7.80 -36.52 -20.95
N SER A 22 -7.08 -37.48 -20.39
CA SER A 22 -6.31 -37.28 -19.16
C SER A 22 -5.23 -36.20 -19.32
N ALA A 23 -4.53 -36.20 -20.45
CA ALA A 23 -3.55 -35.17 -20.79
C ALA A 23 -4.19 -33.78 -20.98
N ILE A 24 -5.37 -33.71 -21.61
CA ILE A 24 -6.13 -32.47 -21.78
C ILE A 24 -6.59 -31.93 -20.42
N ILE A 25 -7.19 -32.77 -19.56
CA ILE A 25 -7.63 -32.35 -18.22
C ILE A 25 -6.45 -31.81 -17.41
N LYS A 26 -5.31 -32.50 -17.44
CA LYS A 26 -4.08 -32.04 -16.77
C LYS A 26 -3.66 -30.66 -17.28
N LYS A 27 -3.59 -30.48 -18.60
CA LYS A 27 -3.18 -29.21 -19.22
C LYS A 27 -4.18 -28.08 -18.95
N SER A 28 -5.48 -28.37 -18.96
CA SER A 28 -6.53 -27.41 -18.63
C SER A 28 -6.40 -26.95 -17.17
N ARG A 29 -6.17 -27.88 -16.23
CA ARG A 29 -5.94 -27.54 -14.82
C ARG A 29 -4.71 -26.66 -14.63
N GLU A 30 -3.58 -27.02 -15.24
CA GLU A 30 -2.35 -26.21 -15.20
C GLU A 30 -2.58 -24.81 -15.78
N THR A 31 -3.39 -24.71 -16.84
CA THR A 31 -3.72 -23.42 -17.48
C THR A 31 -4.60 -22.55 -16.57
N ILE A 32 -5.63 -23.14 -15.95
CA ILE A 32 -6.50 -22.44 -15.00
C ILE A 32 -5.69 -21.97 -13.78
N GLU A 33 -4.80 -22.82 -13.25
CA GLU A 33 -3.91 -22.45 -12.14
C GLU A 33 -3.01 -21.27 -12.51
N LYS A 34 -2.41 -21.28 -13.71
CA LYS A 34 -1.60 -20.15 -14.20
C LYS A 34 -2.40 -18.86 -14.38
N MET A 35 -3.64 -18.93 -14.89
CA MET A 35 -4.51 -17.76 -15.05
C MET A 35 -4.83 -17.14 -13.68
N ARG A 36 -5.26 -17.95 -12.71
CA ARG A 36 -5.52 -17.49 -11.34
C ARG A 36 -4.28 -16.85 -10.71
N ASP A 37 -3.13 -17.51 -10.83
CA ASP A 37 -1.88 -16.99 -10.26
C ASP A 37 -1.49 -15.63 -10.90
N SER A 38 -1.76 -15.45 -12.20
CA SER A 38 -1.54 -14.18 -12.91
C SER A 38 -2.52 -13.08 -12.47
N GLU A 39 -3.78 -13.41 -12.20
CA GLU A 39 -4.77 -12.47 -11.66
C GLU A 39 -4.40 -12.01 -10.25
N GLU A 40 -4.04 -12.95 -9.37
CA GLU A 40 -3.56 -12.62 -8.01
C GLU A 40 -2.31 -11.72 -8.08
N LEU A 41 -1.36 -12.04 -8.94
CA LEU A 41 -0.13 -11.26 -9.13
C LEU A 41 -0.44 -9.83 -9.60
N SER A 42 -1.37 -9.70 -10.55
CA SER A 42 -1.82 -8.40 -11.06
C SER A 42 -2.51 -7.58 -9.97
N PHE A 43 -3.34 -8.23 -9.14
CA PHE A 43 -4.00 -7.60 -8.01
C PHE A 43 -3.01 -7.09 -6.95
N VAL A 44 -2.05 -7.92 -6.53
CA VAL A 44 -1.00 -7.49 -5.57
C VAL A 44 -0.17 -6.34 -6.16
N SER A 45 0.24 -6.46 -7.43
CA SER A 45 0.99 -5.39 -8.10
C SER A 45 0.21 -4.09 -8.17
N TYR A 46 -1.10 -4.15 -8.44
CA TYR A 46 -1.96 -2.97 -8.50
C TYR A 46 -2.00 -2.27 -7.14
N LEU A 47 -2.24 -3.00 -6.05
CA LEU A 47 -2.31 -2.40 -4.71
C LEU A 47 -1.00 -1.71 -4.29
N ILE A 48 0.15 -2.32 -4.57
CA ILE A 48 1.44 -1.69 -4.27
C ILE A 48 1.63 -0.43 -5.11
N LYS A 49 1.29 -0.45 -6.40
CA LYS A 49 1.39 0.73 -7.27
C LYS A 49 0.43 1.84 -6.85
N GLU A 50 -0.75 1.49 -6.35
CA GLU A 50 -1.70 2.46 -5.79
C GLU A 50 -1.15 3.14 -4.54
N ASP A 51 -0.52 2.39 -3.64
CA ASP A 51 0.15 2.97 -2.46
C ASP A 51 1.33 3.85 -2.88
N LEU A 52 2.12 3.42 -3.87
CA LEU A 52 3.27 4.19 -4.37
C LEU A 52 2.85 5.51 -5.05
N SER A 53 1.73 5.54 -5.78
CA SER A 53 1.27 6.76 -6.46
C SER A 53 0.84 7.86 -5.50
N LYS A 54 0.46 7.49 -4.27
CA LYS A 54 0.10 8.39 -3.17
C LYS A 54 1.28 8.64 -2.22
N SER A 55 2.47 8.14 -2.56
CA SER A 55 3.62 8.18 -1.67
C SER A 55 4.37 9.50 -1.73
N ILE A 56 4.83 9.93 -0.57
CA ILE A 56 5.75 11.05 -0.40
C ILE A 56 7.18 10.52 -0.41
N LYS A 57 7.37 9.40 0.29
CA LYS A 57 8.65 8.72 0.46
C LYS A 57 8.41 7.22 0.46
N THR A 58 9.26 6.53 -0.28
CA THR A 58 9.35 5.08 -0.24
C THR A 58 10.76 4.70 0.17
N SER A 59 10.87 3.71 1.05
CA SER A 59 12.15 3.17 1.51
C SER A 59 12.08 1.66 1.55
N ILE A 60 13.22 1.01 1.37
CA ILE A 60 13.35 -0.43 1.57
C ILE A 60 14.14 -0.63 2.85
N ILE A 61 13.52 -1.26 3.86
CA ILE A 61 14.12 -1.52 5.16
C ILE A 61 13.93 -2.99 5.48
N ASP A 62 15.03 -3.71 5.70
CA ASP A 62 15.02 -5.15 6.01
C ASP A 62 14.20 -6.00 5.02
N GLY A 63 14.30 -5.69 3.73
CA GLY A 63 13.55 -6.36 2.66
C GLY A 63 12.06 -6.01 2.60
N LYS A 64 11.58 -5.07 3.42
CA LYS A 64 10.21 -4.55 3.39
C LYS A 64 10.16 -3.28 2.54
N VAL A 65 9.13 -3.17 1.70
CA VAL A 65 8.81 -1.91 1.02
C VAL A 65 7.97 -1.08 1.96
N GLN A 66 8.52 0.02 2.45
CA GLN A 66 7.86 0.94 3.36
C GLN A 66 7.50 2.22 2.63
N ILE A 67 6.21 2.52 2.58
CA ILE A 67 5.61 3.63 1.86
C ILE A 67 4.99 4.59 2.88
N TYR A 68 5.36 5.86 2.77
CA TYR A 68 4.85 6.97 3.56
C TYR A 68 3.92 7.80 2.69
N GLY A 69 2.68 8.02 3.11
CA GLY A 69 1.72 8.88 2.41
C GLY A 69 0.83 9.67 3.37
N PHE A 70 0.24 10.76 2.88
CA PHE A 70 -0.81 11.48 3.60
C PHE A 70 -2.15 10.99 3.10
N MET A 71 -3.11 10.81 4.01
CA MET A 71 -4.50 10.67 3.57
C MET A 71 -4.97 12.05 3.10
N MET A 72 -5.51 12.07 1.88
CA MET A 72 -6.31 13.19 1.40
C MET A 72 -7.74 12.71 1.37
N SER A 73 -8.44 12.78 2.49
CA SER A 73 -9.90 12.66 2.48
C SER A 73 -10.49 13.91 1.83
N LEU A 74 -11.22 13.71 0.72
CA LEU A 74 -12.08 14.72 0.11
C LEU A 74 -13.46 14.77 0.79
N SER A 75 -13.62 14.17 1.98
CA SER A 75 -14.92 14.10 2.66
C SER A 75 -15.41 15.50 3.05
N GLU A 76 -16.40 15.99 2.30
CA GLU A 76 -17.14 17.21 2.61
C GLU A 76 -18.01 17.06 3.87
N GLU A 77 -18.25 15.82 4.32
CA GLU A 77 -19.14 15.51 5.45
C GLU A 77 -18.48 15.67 6.84
N LYS A 78 -17.14 15.68 6.90
CA LYS A 78 -16.39 16.06 8.11
C LYS A 78 -15.73 17.41 7.86
N ASN A 79 -16.29 18.47 8.45
CA ASN A 79 -15.85 19.87 8.32
C ASN A 79 -14.39 20.19 8.76
N ASP A 80 -13.58 19.19 9.10
CA ASP A 80 -12.18 19.36 9.49
C ASP A 80 -11.28 18.79 8.39
N SER A 81 -10.61 19.66 7.65
CA SER A 81 -9.58 19.26 6.67
C SER A 81 -8.51 18.40 7.35
N GLU A 82 -7.96 17.42 6.62
CA GLU A 82 -6.81 16.62 7.06
C GLU A 82 -5.46 17.32 6.83
N TRP A 83 -5.48 18.49 6.17
CA TRP A 83 -4.31 19.28 5.83
C TRP A 83 -4.52 20.78 6.10
N GLY A 84 -3.44 21.50 6.32
CA GLY A 84 -3.44 22.95 6.51
C GLY A 84 -2.14 23.61 6.07
N ILE A 85 -2.16 24.93 6.03
CA ILE A 85 -1.02 25.76 5.64
C ILE A 85 -0.65 26.64 6.83
N VAL A 86 0.63 26.64 7.17
CA VAL A 86 1.20 27.56 8.16
C VAL A 86 1.33 28.95 7.52
N GLY A 87 0.76 29.97 8.18
CA GLY A 87 1.01 31.38 7.90
C GLY A 87 2.32 31.80 8.56
N GLU A 88 2.27 32.67 9.56
CA GLU A 88 3.46 32.99 10.36
C GLU A 88 3.56 32.05 11.58
N CYS A 89 4.77 31.58 11.91
CA CYS A 89 5.09 30.98 13.21
C CYS A 89 6.17 31.80 13.92
N LYS A 90 5.85 32.30 15.12
CA LYS A 90 6.79 33.04 15.95
C LYS A 90 6.62 32.69 17.42
N ASP A 91 7.73 32.45 18.12
CA ASP A 91 7.77 32.11 19.55
C ASP A 91 6.84 30.92 19.91
N GLY A 92 6.78 29.91 19.04
CA GLY A 92 5.92 28.73 19.19
C GLY A 92 4.45 28.97 18.83
N VAL A 93 4.07 30.14 18.35
CA VAL A 93 2.69 30.47 17.99
C VAL A 93 2.56 30.57 16.47
N ALA A 94 1.76 29.70 15.88
CA ALA A 94 1.51 29.68 14.44
C ALA A 94 0.05 30.00 14.09
N MET A 95 -0.13 30.66 12.96
CA MET A 95 -1.43 30.73 12.28
C MET A 95 -1.55 29.55 11.32
N VAL A 96 -2.59 28.73 11.49
CA VAL A 96 -2.84 27.54 10.66
C VAL A 96 -4.16 27.72 9.92
N PHE A 97 -4.09 27.71 8.59
CA PHE A 97 -5.25 27.75 7.72
C PHE A 97 -5.70 26.33 7.35
N ASN A 98 -7.02 26.17 7.20
CA ASN A 98 -7.73 24.97 6.74
C ASN A 98 -7.71 23.76 7.68
N LEU A 99 -6.72 23.59 8.54
CA LEU A 99 -6.63 22.48 9.50
C LEU A 99 -7.15 22.87 10.87
N ASN A 100 -7.93 21.99 11.50
CA ASN A 100 -8.28 22.05 12.92
C ASN A 100 -7.38 21.07 13.71
N PRO A 101 -6.12 21.43 14.00
CA PRO A 101 -5.14 20.47 14.54
C PRO A 101 -5.55 20.01 15.94
N GLN A 102 -5.49 18.72 16.24
CA GLN A 102 -5.91 18.17 17.54
C GLN A 102 -4.73 18.17 18.53
N ASN A 103 -4.10 17.02 18.73
CA ASN A 103 -3.01 16.83 19.69
C ASN A 103 -1.62 16.93 19.05
N GLN A 104 -1.55 16.64 17.75
CA GLN A 104 -0.32 16.64 16.99
C GLN A 104 -0.62 16.95 15.53
N ILE A 105 0.42 17.40 14.83
CA ILE A 105 0.44 17.54 13.37
C ILE A 105 1.70 16.86 12.83
N PHE A 106 1.68 16.59 11.53
CA PHE A 106 2.79 16.04 10.78
C PHE A 106 3.30 17.09 9.80
N VAL A 107 4.60 17.32 9.83
CA VAL A 107 5.30 18.25 8.95
C VAL A 107 6.14 17.44 7.98
N LEU A 108 5.99 17.70 6.69
CA LEU A 108 6.86 17.12 5.67
C LEU A 108 8.14 17.97 5.53
N LYS A 109 9.29 17.43 5.92
CA LYS A 109 10.60 18.06 5.70
C LYS A 109 11.01 18.00 4.22
N GLU A 110 11.94 18.86 3.83
CA GLU A 110 12.48 18.90 2.45
C GLU A 110 13.14 17.58 2.04
N ASP A 111 13.74 16.87 2.99
CA ASP A 111 14.34 15.54 2.82
C ASP A 111 13.29 14.39 2.75
N LYS A 112 12.01 14.76 2.60
CA LYS A 112 10.84 13.88 2.55
C LYS A 112 10.63 13.05 3.83
N THR A 113 11.25 13.41 4.94
CA THR A 113 10.95 12.82 6.26
C THR A 113 9.73 13.49 6.88
N VAL A 114 9.06 12.77 7.77
CA VAL A 114 7.89 13.27 8.50
C VAL A 114 8.31 13.56 9.93
N GLU A 115 8.12 14.80 10.36
CA GLU A 115 8.29 15.21 11.75
C GLU A 115 6.92 15.37 12.43
N SER A 116 6.80 14.87 13.66
CA SER A 116 5.62 15.09 14.48
C SER A 116 5.79 16.31 15.37
N LYS A 117 4.85 17.26 15.33
CA LYS A 117 4.80 18.42 16.23
C LYS A 117 3.61 18.29 17.15
N LYS A 118 3.84 18.39 18.46
CA LYS A 118 2.78 18.39 19.47
C LYS A 118 2.07 19.74 19.49
N VAL A 119 0.74 19.71 19.48
CA VAL A 119 -0.10 20.89 19.67
C VAL A 119 -0.31 21.09 21.16
N ILE A 120 0.09 22.25 21.69
CA ILE A 120 -0.09 22.60 23.11
C ILE A 120 -1.51 23.10 23.33
N MET A 121 -1.96 24.02 22.49
CA MET A 121 -3.30 24.60 22.54
C MET A 121 -3.68 25.15 21.17
N LYS A 122 -4.97 25.37 20.95
CA LYS A 122 -5.52 25.98 19.74
C LYS A 122 -6.68 26.90 20.05
N GLN A 123 -6.87 27.91 19.22
CA GLN A 123 -7.98 28.83 19.26
C GLN A 123 -8.49 29.08 17.84
N LYS A 124 -9.79 28.90 17.60
CA LYS A 124 -10.41 29.27 16.33
C LYS A 124 -10.51 30.80 16.26
N VAL A 125 -9.92 31.40 15.23
CA VAL A 125 -9.90 32.86 15.03
C VAL A 125 -10.60 33.31 13.76
N GLY A 126 -10.96 32.38 12.88
CA GLY A 126 -11.72 32.63 11.65
C GLY A 126 -12.45 31.38 11.19
N LYS A 127 -13.10 31.45 10.01
CA LYS A 127 -13.88 30.31 9.47
C LYS A 127 -13.03 29.05 9.33
N ASN A 128 -11.85 29.20 8.70
CA ASN A 128 -10.85 28.16 8.44
C ASN A 128 -9.48 28.55 8.98
N LEU A 129 -9.42 29.36 10.04
CA LEU A 129 -8.16 29.88 10.57
C LEU A 129 -8.08 29.61 12.07
N PHE A 130 -6.97 29.01 12.47
CA PHE A 130 -6.69 28.62 13.85
C PHE A 130 -5.37 29.24 14.28
N LYS A 131 -5.35 29.80 15.49
CA LYS A 131 -4.11 30.14 16.18
C LYS A 131 -3.70 28.93 17.01
N VAL A 132 -2.49 28.44 16.81
CA VAL A 132 -2.03 27.15 17.33
C VAL A 132 -0.69 27.33 18.01
N TRP A 133 -0.54 26.74 19.19
CA TRP A 133 0.68 26.82 19.97
C TRP A 133 1.42 25.50 19.91
N PHE A 134 2.73 25.58 19.66
CA PHE A 134 3.69 24.50 19.58
C PHE A 134 4.84 24.75 20.57
N PRO A 135 5.62 23.72 20.94
CA PRO A 135 6.81 23.89 21.77
C PRO A 135 7.85 24.85 21.15
N ASP A 136 7.94 24.85 19.83
CA ASP A 136 8.87 25.64 19.03
C ASP A 136 8.36 25.75 17.57
N CYS A 137 8.95 26.65 16.78
CA CYS A 137 8.57 26.89 15.38
C CYS A 137 9.43 26.16 14.35
N GLU A 138 10.34 25.26 14.75
CA GLU A 138 11.21 24.54 13.81
C GLU A 138 10.36 23.79 12.77
N GLY A 139 10.68 23.93 11.48
CA GLY A 139 9.93 23.30 10.39
C GLY A 139 8.52 23.86 10.14
N LEU A 140 8.08 24.91 10.84
CA LEU A 140 6.77 25.58 10.66
C LEU A 140 6.95 26.94 9.97
N GLU A 141 7.62 26.94 8.83
CA GLU A 141 7.83 28.14 8.01
C GLU A 141 6.55 28.58 7.29
N GLU A 142 6.52 29.84 6.85
CA GLU A 142 5.38 30.36 6.09
C GLU A 142 5.15 29.60 4.79
N GLY A 143 3.89 29.26 4.53
CA GLY A 143 3.47 28.44 3.39
C GLY A 143 3.65 26.93 3.61
N LYS A 144 4.21 26.48 4.74
CA LYS A 144 4.42 25.05 4.98
C LYS A 144 3.11 24.28 5.09
N VAL A 145 2.99 23.19 4.35
CA VAL A 145 1.84 22.27 4.45
C VAL A 145 2.03 21.30 5.61
N ILE A 146 1.01 21.19 6.45
CA ILE A 146 0.97 20.32 7.62
C ILE A 146 -0.27 19.44 7.58
N PHE A 147 -0.21 18.27 8.23
CA PHE A 147 -1.26 17.26 8.15
C PHE A 147 -1.69 16.79 9.54
N SER A 148 -2.97 16.47 9.75
CA SER A 148 -3.45 15.81 10.97
C SER A 148 -3.43 14.28 10.86
N ASP A 149 -3.28 13.76 9.64
CA ASP A 149 -3.33 12.34 9.33
C ASP A 149 -2.18 11.95 8.41
N PHE A 150 -1.50 10.87 8.76
CA PHE A 150 -0.41 10.30 7.99
C PHE A 150 -0.49 8.78 8.09
N TYR A 151 -0.17 8.07 7.00
CA TYR A 151 -0.14 6.61 6.99
C TYR A 151 1.22 6.08 6.52
N ARG A 152 1.62 4.98 7.16
CA ARG A 152 2.74 4.15 6.78
C ARG A 152 2.22 2.79 6.34
N VAL A 153 2.52 2.39 5.11
CA VAL A 153 2.26 1.03 4.62
C VAL A 153 3.58 0.29 4.54
N ASN A 154 3.61 -0.92 5.10
CA ASN A 154 4.68 -1.88 4.88
C ASN A 154 4.16 -3.05 4.05
N TRP A 155 4.82 -3.29 2.92
CA TRP A 155 4.64 -4.50 2.12
C TRP A 155 5.83 -5.43 2.37
N TYR A 156 5.53 -6.66 2.77
CA TYR A 156 6.55 -7.65 3.05
C TYR A 156 6.03 -9.06 2.87
N SER A 157 6.93 -10.04 2.98
CA SER A 157 6.56 -11.44 2.98
C SER A 157 7.08 -12.16 4.21
N GLU A 158 6.25 -13.05 4.74
CA GLU A 158 6.54 -13.85 5.92
C GLU A 158 5.96 -15.24 5.70
N ASN A 159 6.78 -16.29 5.83
CA ASN A 159 6.35 -17.68 5.66
C ASN A 159 5.62 -17.97 4.33
N GLY A 160 6.11 -17.39 3.22
CA GLY A 160 5.53 -17.57 1.88
C GLY A 160 4.17 -16.89 1.69
N LYS A 161 3.84 -15.91 2.53
CA LYS A 161 2.64 -15.09 2.44
C LYS A 161 3.00 -13.63 2.33
N ILE A 162 2.27 -12.90 1.50
CA ILE A 162 2.39 -11.47 1.29
C ILE A 162 1.45 -10.76 2.26
N TYR A 163 1.99 -9.78 2.98
CA TYR A 163 1.25 -8.95 3.92
C TYR A 163 1.35 -7.49 3.54
N ARG A 164 0.22 -6.79 3.72
CA ARG A 164 0.13 -5.33 3.73
C ARG A 164 -0.17 -4.91 5.15
N GLU A 165 0.75 -4.20 5.78
CA GLU A 165 0.59 -3.70 7.14
C GLU A 165 0.46 -2.18 7.08
N VAL A 166 -0.71 -1.69 7.47
CA VAL A 166 -1.05 -0.28 7.46
C VAL A 166 -1.00 0.23 8.89
N GLU A 167 -0.27 1.31 9.09
CA GLU A 167 -0.28 2.06 10.33
C GLU A 167 -0.70 3.49 10.03
N ARG A 168 -1.84 3.89 10.58
CA ARG A 168 -2.41 5.23 10.43
C ARG A 168 -2.17 6.00 11.71
N TYR A 169 -1.70 7.23 11.59
CA TYR A 169 -1.47 8.13 12.70
C TYR A 169 -2.43 9.31 12.55
N TYR A 170 -3.40 9.40 13.45
CA TYR A 170 -4.47 10.39 13.37
C TYR A 170 -4.85 10.84 14.79
N GLU A 171 -5.12 12.13 14.96
CA GLU A 171 -5.62 12.71 16.23
C GLU A 171 -4.76 12.39 17.49
N GLY A 172 -3.46 12.11 17.34
CA GLY A 172 -2.60 11.73 18.47
C GLY A 172 -2.65 10.23 18.83
N LYS A 173 -3.31 9.40 18.01
CA LYS A 173 -3.36 7.95 18.14
C LYS A 173 -2.68 7.29 16.95
N SER A 174 -2.21 6.07 17.15
CA SER A 174 -1.82 5.17 16.06
C SER A 174 -2.75 3.97 16.02
N ALA A 175 -3.20 3.61 14.83
CA ALA A 175 -3.95 2.39 14.57
C ALA A 175 -3.17 1.55 13.59
N LYS A 176 -2.99 0.27 13.93
CA LYS A 176 -2.19 -0.67 13.14
C LYS A 176 -3.06 -1.84 12.69
N SER A 177 -2.98 -2.18 11.41
CA SER A 177 -3.73 -3.28 10.82
C SER A 177 -2.83 -4.08 9.88
N LYS A 178 -2.82 -5.41 10.05
CA LYS A 178 -2.06 -6.33 9.20
C LYS A 178 -3.05 -7.15 8.36
N PHE A 179 -2.92 -7.06 7.05
CA PHE A 179 -3.77 -7.73 6.09
C PHE A 179 -2.96 -8.81 5.36
N PHE A 180 -3.48 -10.04 5.37
CA PHE A 180 -3.01 -11.08 4.46
C PHE A 180 -3.55 -10.79 3.06
N VAL A 181 -2.68 -10.76 2.05
CA VAL A 181 -3.06 -10.39 0.68
C VAL A 181 -3.06 -11.61 -0.25
N SER A 182 -1.96 -12.36 -0.32
CA SER A 182 -1.86 -13.58 -1.14
C SER A 182 -0.71 -14.49 -0.66
N LYS A 183 -0.68 -15.74 -1.13
CA LYS A 183 0.47 -16.64 -0.97
C LYS A 183 1.51 -16.30 -2.02
N GLY A 184 2.71 -15.93 -1.59
CA GLY A 184 3.77 -15.49 -2.49
C GLY A 184 4.92 -14.84 -1.73
N LYS A 185 5.79 -14.17 -2.48
CA LYS A 185 6.92 -13.41 -1.97
C LYS A 185 7.00 -12.04 -2.62
N ILE A 186 7.38 -11.05 -1.83
CA ILE A 186 7.85 -9.73 -2.27
C ILE A 186 9.33 -9.67 -1.94
N GLU A 187 10.15 -9.41 -2.94
CA GLU A 187 11.58 -9.18 -2.82
C GLU A 187 11.85 -7.75 -3.27
N ALA A 188 12.48 -6.96 -2.40
CA ALA A 188 12.73 -5.55 -2.63
C ALA A 188 14.23 -5.29 -2.49
N GLY A 189 14.84 -4.72 -3.53
CA GLY A 189 16.28 -4.42 -3.57
C GLY A 189 16.57 -3.19 -4.41
N GLY A 190 17.34 -2.25 -3.86
CA GLY A 190 17.62 -0.97 -4.52
C GLY A 190 16.35 -0.16 -4.78
N LYS A 191 16.01 0.09 -6.06
CA LYS A 191 14.73 0.69 -6.47
C LYS A 191 13.73 -0.30 -7.07
N LYS A 192 14.04 -1.60 -7.07
CA LYS A 192 13.20 -2.62 -7.73
C LYS A 192 12.39 -3.40 -6.70
N ILE A 193 11.11 -3.62 -7.04
CA ILE A 193 10.20 -4.53 -6.34
C ILE A 193 9.90 -5.69 -7.28
N GLU A 194 10.07 -6.91 -6.80
CA GLU A 194 9.68 -8.14 -7.47
C GLU A 194 8.64 -8.88 -6.63
N ILE A 195 7.53 -9.27 -7.26
CA ILE A 195 6.46 -10.05 -6.65
C ILE A 195 6.45 -11.42 -7.32
N LYS A 196 6.46 -12.50 -6.54
CA LYS A 196 6.42 -13.89 -7.00
C LYS A 196 5.22 -14.62 -6.39
N ILE A 197 4.37 -15.17 -7.25
CA ILE A 197 3.27 -16.08 -6.87
C ILE A 197 3.47 -17.37 -7.66
N ASN A 198 3.79 -18.45 -6.96
CA ASN A 198 4.17 -19.74 -7.55
C ASN A 198 5.27 -19.58 -8.63
N SER A 199 4.98 -19.94 -9.88
CA SER A 199 5.92 -19.86 -11.01
C SER A 199 5.92 -18.50 -11.73
N THR A 200 5.05 -17.58 -11.35
CA THR A 200 4.83 -16.32 -12.06
C THR A 200 5.42 -15.17 -11.25
N SER A 201 6.06 -14.21 -11.95
CA SER A 201 6.67 -13.04 -11.33
C SER A 201 6.36 -11.77 -12.11
N ILE A 202 6.19 -10.67 -11.39
CA ILE A 202 6.15 -9.32 -11.95
C ILE A 202 7.14 -8.44 -11.19
N SER A 203 7.81 -7.54 -11.90
CA SER A 203 8.68 -6.56 -11.27
C SER A 203 8.47 -5.17 -11.82
N PHE A 204 8.66 -4.16 -10.98
CA PHE A 204 8.60 -2.76 -11.35
C PHE A 204 9.53 -1.94 -10.46
N GLU A 205 9.79 -0.70 -10.88
CA GLU A 205 10.64 0.23 -10.14
C GLU A 205 9.82 1.17 -9.26
N ILE A 206 10.42 1.57 -8.14
CA ILE A 206 9.95 2.61 -7.25
C ILE A 206 10.37 3.96 -7.88
N PRO A 207 9.42 4.90 -8.08
CA PRO A 207 9.72 6.22 -8.63
C PRO A 207 10.73 7.01 -7.78
#